data_AF-A0A8T9SIY3-F1
#
_entry.id   AF-A0A8T9SIY3-F1
#
_cell.length_a   1.000
_cell.length_b   1.000
_cell.length_c   1.000
_cell.angle_alpha   90.00
_cell.angle_beta   90.00
_cell.angle_gamma   90.00
#
_symmetry.space_group_name_H-M   'P 1'
#
loop_
_entity.id
_entity.type
_entity.pdbx_description
1 polymer ?
#
loop_
_entity_poly.entity_id
_entity_poly.type
_entity_poly.pdbx_seq_one_letter_code
_entity_poly.pdbx_strand_id
1 'polypeptide(L)'
;MKSFSFLRLCLALLPLAVSPLVRAQGPGALPQNGYWNLETNLTTRDYTLVRFYNAQNQLVYQERLDGLCLNLGSARPLCRRTKSQLNATLEQVLLDPSLAIRPNLLSTQFGTDRRLQRVYAVRWAFFY
;
A
#
# COMPACT_ATOMS: atom_id res chain seq x y z
N MET A 1 -38.03 -30.29 -64.41
CA MET A 1 -36.92 -30.49 -63.46
C MET A 1 -36.45 -29.12 -63.00
N LYS A 2 -36.72 -28.77 -61.74
CA LYS A 2 -36.46 -27.44 -61.15
C LYS A 2 -35.22 -27.53 -60.27
N SER A 3 -34.10 -26.95 -60.70
CA SER A 3 -32.86 -26.88 -59.93
C SER A 3 -32.86 -25.59 -59.10
N PHE A 4 -33.24 -25.70 -57.83
CA PHE A 4 -33.25 -24.58 -56.90
C PHE A 4 -31.85 -24.34 -56.30
N SER A 5 -31.27 -23.19 -56.69
CA SER A 5 -30.51 -22.24 -55.88
C SER A 5 -30.12 -22.68 -54.45
N PHE A 6 -28.97 -23.36 -54.31
CA PHE A 6 -28.33 -23.64 -53.00
C PHE A 6 -27.32 -22.56 -52.57
N LEU A 7 -27.23 -21.43 -53.29
CA LEU A 7 -26.19 -20.41 -53.07
C LEU A 7 -26.59 -19.29 -52.09
N ARG A 8 -27.61 -19.49 -51.25
CA ARG A 8 -28.09 -18.46 -50.29
C ARG A 8 -28.03 -18.86 -48.83
N LEU A 9 -27.51 -20.04 -48.49
CA LEU A 9 -27.57 -20.57 -47.12
C LEU A 9 -26.24 -20.50 -46.34
N CYS A 10 -25.14 -20.04 -46.95
CA CYS A 10 -23.85 -19.89 -46.25
C CYS A 10 -23.55 -18.48 -45.72
N LEU A 11 -24.43 -17.49 -45.98
CA LEU A 11 -24.17 -16.07 -45.65
C LEU A 11 -25.03 -15.54 -44.49
N ALA A 12 -25.35 -16.39 -43.51
CA ALA A 12 -26.22 -16.02 -42.39
C ALA A 12 -25.71 -16.48 -41.01
N LEU A 13 -24.39 -16.72 -40.87
CA LEU A 13 -23.79 -17.22 -39.62
C LEU A 13 -22.48 -16.51 -39.26
N LEU A 14 -22.40 -15.21 -39.52
CA LEU A 14 -21.35 -14.34 -39.00
C LEU A 14 -21.96 -12.99 -38.59
N PRO A 15 -22.56 -12.92 -37.39
CA PRO A 15 -22.32 -11.71 -36.62
C PRO A 15 -22.29 -12.02 -35.13
N LEU A 16 -21.17 -12.43 -34.56
CA LEU A 16 -21.03 -12.53 -33.09
C LEU A 16 -19.55 -12.59 -32.65
N ALA A 17 -18.74 -11.64 -33.09
CA ALA A 17 -17.41 -11.45 -32.52
C ALA A 17 -16.97 -9.98 -32.58
N VAL A 18 -17.86 -9.06 -32.23
CA VAL A 18 -17.45 -7.71 -31.83
C VAL A 18 -17.70 -7.63 -30.34
N SER A 19 -16.79 -8.21 -29.56
CA SER A 19 -16.73 -7.96 -28.13
C SER A 19 -16.35 -6.49 -27.95
N PRO A 20 -17.17 -5.63 -27.32
CA PRO A 20 -16.70 -4.33 -26.90
C PRO A 20 -15.58 -4.56 -25.88
N LEU A 21 -14.37 -4.12 -26.23
CA LEU A 21 -13.30 -3.89 -25.25
C LEU A 21 -13.83 -2.87 -24.25
N VAL A 22 -14.37 -3.36 -23.14
CA VAL A 22 -14.70 -2.55 -21.97
C VAL A 22 -13.40 -1.90 -21.50
N ARG A 23 -13.20 -0.63 -21.88
CA ARG A 23 -12.20 0.24 -21.24
C ARG A 23 -12.80 0.76 -19.94
N ALA A 24 -12.72 -0.06 -18.90
CA ALA A 24 -12.90 0.41 -17.53
C ALA A 24 -11.59 1.04 -17.02
N GLN A 25 -11.29 2.25 -17.51
CA GLN A 25 -10.33 3.14 -16.86
C GLN A 25 -10.91 4.54 -16.88
N GLY A 26 -11.98 4.73 -16.11
CA GLY A 26 -12.35 6.05 -15.63
C GLY A 26 -11.28 6.55 -14.65
N PRO A 27 -11.13 7.88 -14.47
CA PRO A 27 -10.19 8.43 -13.50
C PRO A 27 -10.45 7.78 -12.15
N GLY A 28 -9.43 7.08 -11.66
CA GLY A 28 -9.51 6.14 -10.56
C GLY A 28 -10.29 6.72 -9.40
N ALA A 29 -11.31 5.99 -8.95
CA ALA A 29 -11.85 6.20 -7.62
C ALA A 29 -10.66 6.30 -6.66
N LEU A 30 -10.54 7.43 -5.95
CA LEU A 30 -9.63 7.59 -4.83
C LEU A 30 -9.60 6.27 -4.06
N PRO A 31 -8.41 5.69 -3.79
CA PRO A 31 -8.33 4.38 -3.16
C PRO A 31 -9.15 4.45 -1.87
N GLN A 32 -10.27 3.73 -1.85
CA GLN A 32 -11.08 3.58 -0.65
C GLN A 32 -10.13 3.14 0.47
N ASN A 33 -10.22 3.81 1.62
CA ASN A 33 -9.31 3.72 2.77
C ASN A 33 -8.46 2.44 2.83
N GLY A 34 -7.14 2.59 2.69
CA GLY A 34 -6.20 1.56 3.12
C GLY A 34 -6.08 1.50 4.65
N TYR A 35 -5.25 0.60 5.14
CA TYR A 35 -4.91 0.51 6.55
C TYR A 35 -3.45 0.14 6.74
N TRP A 36 -2.97 0.29 7.96
CA TRP A 36 -1.61 -0.07 8.32
C TRP A 36 -1.58 -1.02 9.51
N ASN A 37 -0.62 -1.94 9.50
CA ASN A 37 -0.33 -2.86 10.58
C ASN A 37 1.08 -2.65 11.10
N LEU A 38 1.24 -2.82 12.42
CA LEU A 38 2.52 -2.79 13.09
C LEU A 38 2.78 -4.15 13.73
N GLU A 39 3.95 -4.71 13.45
CA GLU A 39 4.45 -5.89 14.10
C GLU A 39 5.74 -5.51 14.83
N THR A 40 5.79 -5.72 16.14
CA THR A 40 6.98 -5.47 16.96
C THR A 40 7.25 -6.68 17.82
N ASN A 41 8.53 -7.00 18.00
CA ASN A 41 8.91 -8.03 18.97
C ASN A 41 8.82 -7.42 20.37
N LEU A 42 7.85 -7.84 21.17
CA LEU A 42 7.65 -7.30 22.52
C LEU A 42 8.74 -7.71 23.52
N THR A 43 9.48 -8.79 23.22
CA THR A 43 10.55 -9.36 24.05
C THR A 43 11.85 -8.57 23.86
N THR A 44 12.33 -8.47 22.62
CA THR A 44 13.61 -7.80 22.30
C THR A 44 13.44 -6.31 22.00
N ARG A 45 12.25 -5.90 21.57
CA ARG A 45 11.86 -4.52 21.24
C ARG A 45 12.81 -3.82 20.27
N ASP A 46 13.55 -4.59 19.48
CA ASP A 46 14.67 -4.16 18.66
C ASP A 46 14.25 -3.72 17.27
N TYR A 47 13.04 -4.03 16.84
CA TYR A 47 12.50 -3.55 15.57
C TYR A 47 10.99 -3.39 15.61
N THR A 48 10.47 -2.60 14.67
CA THR A 48 9.06 -2.58 14.29
C THR A 48 8.95 -2.73 12.78
N LEU A 49 8.15 -3.67 12.33
CA LEU A 49 7.78 -3.86 10.95
C LEU A 49 6.45 -3.16 10.68
N VAL A 50 6.49 -2.18 9.78
CA VAL A 50 5.31 -1.41 9.35
C VAL A 50 4.86 -1.95 8.00
N ARG A 51 3.58 -2.26 7.87
CA ARG A 51 2.97 -2.74 6.63
C ARG A 51 1.76 -1.90 6.27
N PHE A 52 1.68 -1.46 5.02
CA PHE A 52 0.55 -0.70 4.47
C PHE A 52 -0.21 -1.55 3.47
N TYR A 53 -1.53 -1.52 3.58
CA TYR A 53 -2.46 -2.26 2.74
C TYR A 53 -3.44 -1.30 2.09
N ASN A 54 -3.83 -1.58 0.85
CA ASN A 54 -4.97 -0.91 0.21
C ASN A 54 -6.31 -1.52 0.66
N ALA A 55 -7.43 -0.97 0.19
CA ALA A 55 -8.76 -1.49 0.47
C ALA A 55 -8.99 -2.94 0.01
N GLN A 56 -8.18 -3.43 -0.94
CA GLN A 56 -8.25 -4.80 -1.44
C GLN A 56 -7.39 -5.77 -0.59
N ASN A 57 -6.91 -5.32 0.57
CA ASN A 57 -5.99 -6.06 1.45
C ASN A 57 -4.66 -6.44 0.78
N GLN A 58 -4.26 -5.73 -0.27
CA GLN A 58 -2.99 -5.96 -0.95
C GLN A 58 -1.91 -5.14 -0.24
N LEU A 59 -0.77 -5.78 0.04
CA LEU A 59 0.39 -5.10 0.61
C LEU A 59 0.93 -4.11 -0.43
N VAL A 60 0.88 -2.81 -0.12
CA VAL A 60 1.39 -1.75 -0.98
C VAL A 60 2.75 -1.24 -0.55
N TYR A 61 3.10 -1.36 0.73
CA TYR A 61 4.41 -0.97 1.25
C TYR A 61 4.76 -1.72 2.53
N GLN A 62 6.04 -1.97 2.73
CA GLN A 62 6.57 -2.57 3.96
C GLN A 62 7.94 -1.97 4.28
N GLU A 63 8.14 -1.61 5.54
CA GLU A 63 9.43 -1.17 6.04
C GLU A 63 9.72 -1.70 7.44
N ARG A 64 10.94 -2.19 7.64
CA ARG A 64 11.47 -2.56 8.94
C ARG A 64 12.22 -1.37 9.53
N LEU A 65 11.77 -0.93 10.70
CA LEU A 65 12.39 0.13 11.48
C LEU A 65 13.25 -0.52 12.55
N ASP A 66 14.54 -0.67 12.26
CA ASP A 66 15.51 -1.22 13.22
C ASP A 66 15.77 -0.25 14.37
N GLY A 67 16.02 -0.78 15.56
CA GLY A 67 16.24 -0.03 16.80
C GLY A 67 14.99 0.61 17.41
N LEU A 68 13.81 0.47 16.79
CA LEU A 68 12.59 1.15 17.20
C LEU A 68 11.46 0.17 17.56
N CYS A 69 10.86 0.36 18.72
CA CYS A 69 9.62 -0.32 19.12
C CYS A 69 8.46 0.68 19.18
N LEU A 70 7.59 0.67 18.18
CA LEU A 70 6.39 1.50 18.18
C LEU A 70 5.30 0.85 19.04
N ASN A 71 5.02 1.44 20.21
CA ASN A 71 3.85 1.08 21.01
C ASN A 71 2.79 2.18 20.90
N LEU A 72 1.77 1.93 20.08
CA LEU A 72 0.68 2.87 19.81
C LEU A 72 -0.60 2.62 20.63
N GLY A 73 -0.52 1.78 21.66
CA GLY A 73 -1.66 1.42 22.51
C GLY A 73 -2.10 2.50 23.50
N SER A 74 -1.28 3.53 23.72
CA SER A 74 -1.58 4.61 24.67
C SER A 74 -2.07 5.89 23.98
N ALA A 75 -2.95 6.65 24.65
CA ALA A 75 -3.42 7.96 24.18
C ALA A 75 -2.38 9.09 24.31
N ARG A 76 -1.09 8.75 24.45
CA ARG A 76 -0.02 9.73 24.62
C ARG A 76 0.11 10.61 23.36
N PRO A 77 0.48 11.89 23.50
CA PRO A 77 0.66 12.79 22.36
C PRO A 77 1.64 12.26 21.30
N LEU A 78 2.69 11.56 21.73
CA LEU A 78 3.66 10.91 20.83
C LEU A 78 2.98 9.83 19.96
N CYS A 79 2.17 8.96 20.56
CA CYS A 79 1.44 7.93 19.82
C CYS A 79 0.47 8.53 18.81
N ARG A 80 -0.22 9.63 19.17
CA ARG A 80 -1.12 10.34 18.23
C ARG A 80 -0.35 10.90 17.04
N ARG A 81 0.83 11.48 17.26
CA ARG A 81 1.69 11.99 16.18
C ARG A 81 2.19 10.88 15.28
N THR A 82 2.67 9.78 15.85
CA THR A 82 3.12 8.62 15.06
C THR A 82 1.97 8.04 14.24
N LYS A 83 0.75 7.90 14.80
CA LYS A 83 -0.44 7.50 14.04
C LYS A 83 -0.73 8.47 12.89
N SER A 84 -0.65 9.78 13.14
CA SER A 84 -0.85 10.80 12.10
C SER A 84 0.21 10.73 11.00
N GLN A 85 1.47 10.46 11.34
CA GLN A 85 2.54 10.26 10.38
C GLN A 85 2.26 9.02 9.54
N LEU A 86 1.96 7.87 10.16
CA LEU A 86 1.60 6.64 9.45
C LEU A 86 0.41 6.83 8.51
N ASN A 87 -0.62 7.58 8.92
CA ASN A 87 -1.76 7.90 8.06
C ASN A 87 -1.35 8.74 6.86
N ALA A 88 -0.56 9.80 7.07
CA ALA A 88 -0.08 10.64 5.98
C ALA A 88 0.80 9.85 5.00
N THR A 89 1.66 8.95 5.51
CA THR A 89 2.48 8.08 4.67
C THR A 89 1.62 7.10 3.87
N LEU A 90 0.60 6.51 4.50
CA LEU A 90 -0.35 5.63 3.83
C LEU A 90 -1.06 6.35 2.69
N GLU A 91 -1.57 7.56 2.94
CA GLU A 91 -2.18 8.39 1.89
C GLU A 91 -1.22 8.66 0.74
N GLN A 92 0.03 9.02 1.03
CA GLN A 92 1.07 9.25 0.01
C GLN A 92 1.34 8.00 -0.84
N VAL A 93 1.52 6.84 -0.21
CA VAL A 93 1.79 5.58 -0.91
C VAL A 93 0.59 5.13 -1.74
N LEU A 94 -0.63 5.37 -1.27
CA LEU A 94 -1.84 5.03 -2.01
C LEU A 94 -2.07 5.98 -3.20
N LEU A 95 -1.72 7.25 -3.09
CA LEU A 95 -1.81 8.23 -4.17
C LEU A 95 -0.73 8.02 -5.23
N ASP A 96 0.49 7.72 -4.80
CA ASP A 96 1.63 7.47 -5.68
C ASP A 96 2.32 6.15 -5.30
N PRO A 97 1.89 5.02 -5.93
CA PRO A 97 2.50 3.71 -5.69
C PRO A 97 3.98 3.64 -6.05
N SER A 98 4.52 4.58 -6.85
CA SER A 98 5.95 4.60 -7.16
C SER A 98 6.80 4.92 -5.92
N LEU A 99 6.23 5.56 -4.90
CA LEU A 99 6.88 5.82 -3.62
C LEU A 99 7.15 4.53 -2.85
N ALA A 100 6.37 3.46 -3.06
CA ALA A 100 6.61 2.18 -2.40
C ALA A 100 7.93 1.51 -2.80
N ILE A 101 8.48 1.88 -3.96
CA ILE A 101 9.78 1.39 -4.46
C ILE A 101 10.93 2.04 -3.68
N ARG A 102 10.70 3.21 -3.07
CA ARG A 102 11.74 3.93 -2.34
C ARG A 102 12.01 3.22 -1.02
N PRO A 103 13.23 2.72 -0.78
CA PRO A 103 13.58 2.22 0.54
C PRO A 103 13.58 3.38 1.53
N ASN A 104 13.29 3.07 2.80
CA ASN A 104 13.50 3.97 3.95
C ASN A 104 12.61 5.22 4.01
N LEU A 105 11.38 5.14 3.49
CA LEU A 105 10.46 6.27 3.47
C LEU A 105 10.00 6.68 4.88
N LEU A 106 9.65 5.72 5.74
CA LEU A 106 9.26 5.97 7.12
C LEU A 106 10.45 6.32 8.00
N SER A 107 11.59 5.65 7.87
CA SER A 107 12.80 5.98 8.63
C SER A 107 13.29 7.40 8.32
N THR A 108 13.15 7.89 7.09
CA THR A 108 13.44 9.30 6.75
C THR A 108 12.45 10.26 7.42
N GLN A 109 11.15 9.96 7.38
CA GLN A 109 10.12 10.78 8.03
C GLN A 109 10.28 10.80 9.56
N PHE A 110 10.55 9.65 10.19
CA PHE A 110 10.78 9.55 11.62
C PHE A 110 12.14 10.11 12.05
N GLY A 111 13.17 10.00 11.21
CA GLY A 111 14.49 10.58 11.45
C GLY A 111 14.49 12.11 11.46
N THR A 112 13.55 12.73 10.73
CA THR A 112 13.31 14.17 10.76
C THR A 112 12.68 14.62 12.08
N ASP A 113 11.95 13.72 12.77
CA ASP A 113 11.33 13.98 14.06
C ASP A 113 12.35 13.75 15.20
N ARG A 114 13.06 14.81 15.59
CA ARG A 114 14.16 14.81 16.58
C ARG A 114 13.85 14.08 17.91
N ARG A 115 12.57 13.90 18.26
CA ARG A 115 12.14 13.19 19.48
C ARG A 115 12.10 11.67 19.30
N LEU A 116 11.77 11.18 18.10
CA LEU A 116 11.92 9.75 17.77
C LEU A 116 13.40 9.41 17.63
N GLN A 117 14.20 10.34 17.10
CA GLN A 117 15.66 10.25 17.14
C GLN A 117 16.24 10.07 18.55
N ARG A 118 15.66 10.67 19.60
CA ARG A 118 16.12 10.40 20.97
C ARG A 118 15.78 9.00 21.43
N VAL A 119 14.62 8.45 21.04
CA VAL A 119 14.27 7.04 21.32
C VAL A 119 15.21 6.09 20.57
N TYR A 120 15.60 6.44 19.34
CA TYR A 120 16.70 5.80 18.62
C TYR A 120 18.01 5.95 19.39
N ALA A 121 18.58 7.15 19.49
CA ALA A 121 19.92 7.42 20.02
C ALA A 121 20.14 6.95 21.47
N VAL A 122 19.13 6.99 22.34
CA VAL A 122 19.27 6.52 23.74
C VAL A 122 19.63 5.03 23.81
N ARG A 123 19.30 4.24 22.78
CA ARG A 123 19.61 2.80 22.75
C ARG A 123 20.86 2.43 21.95
N TRP A 124 21.32 3.29 21.04
CA TRP A 124 22.58 3.10 20.31
C TRP A 124 23.81 3.65 21.05
N ALA A 125 23.61 4.45 22.11
CA ALA A 125 24.70 5.04 22.89
C ALA A 125 25.41 4.09 23.88
N PHE A 126 25.05 2.80 23.93
CA PHE A 126 25.63 1.82 24.86
C PHE A 126 26.54 0.77 24.20
N PHE A 127 26.90 0.96 22.93
CA PHE A 127 27.92 0.13 22.28
C PHE A 127 29.07 1.02 21.79
N TYR A 128 29.91 1.46 22.71
CA TYR A 128 31.31 1.81 22.48
C TYR A 128 32.12 1.61 23.77
#